data_AF-R5Y1I3-F1
#
_entry.id   AF-R5Y1I3-F1
#
_cell.length_a   1.000
_cell.length_b   1.000
_cell.length_c   1.000
_cell.angle_alpha   90.00
_cell.angle_beta   90.00
_cell.angle_gamma   90.00
#
_symmetry.space_group_name_H-M   'P 1'
#
loop_
_entity.id
_entity.type
_entity.pdbx_description
1 polymer ?
#
loop_
_entity_poly.entity_id
_entity_poly.type
_entity_poly.pdbx_seq_one_letter_code
_entity_poly.pdbx_strand_id
1 'polypeptide(L)'
;MGEYGETPAALPRECGEFEQLKKQGDVFAVYCGHDHYDSFIGTVDGIDLGYCPGAGYNTYGIYQREVRVFEFNENDVKNYKTYTVSYGDVCNKPLAEPVKTYIFSIAPCCTPQLPMFAVKVFALLAAIAVLFVLLAKVIGSKIVIGILLALLAVSVIYFGGAIIYNIVTRKKLIERYRNERGN
;
A
#
# COMPACT_ATOMS: atom_id res chain seq x y z
N MET A 1 7.46 9.37 18.47
CA MET A 1 7.66 7.93 18.24
C MET A 1 6.54 7.47 17.36
N GLY A 2 6.84 6.88 16.21
CA GLY A 2 5.80 6.39 15.28
C GLY A 2 5.36 4.97 15.57
N GLU A 3 4.58 4.42 14.67
CA GLU A 3 3.81 3.18 14.81
C GLU A 3 4.50 2.00 14.13
N TYR A 4 4.40 0.82 14.73
CA TYR A 4 4.71 -0.46 14.11
C TYR A 4 3.41 -1.03 13.57
N GLY A 5 3.28 -1.14 12.25
CA GLY A 5 2.05 -1.56 11.59
C GLY A 5 2.22 -2.81 10.73
N GLU A 6 3.43 -3.16 10.33
CA GLU A 6 3.73 -4.39 9.63
C GLU A 6 5.10 -4.98 10.01
N THR A 7 5.36 -6.20 9.58
CA THR A 7 6.69 -6.80 9.80
C THR A 7 7.66 -6.20 8.79
N PRO A 8 8.79 -5.64 9.24
CA PRO A 8 9.86 -5.17 8.38
C PRO A 8 10.20 -6.19 7.31
N ALA A 9 10.31 -5.74 6.06
CA ALA A 9 10.74 -6.57 4.95
C ALA A 9 12.21 -6.99 5.12
N ALA A 10 12.41 -8.06 5.89
CA ALA A 10 13.73 -8.61 6.18
C ALA A 10 14.23 -9.49 5.04
N LEU A 11 15.54 -9.45 4.81
CA LEU A 11 16.21 -10.43 3.96
C LEU A 11 16.07 -11.83 4.58
N PRO A 12 15.95 -12.91 3.76
CA PRO A 12 15.89 -14.28 4.27
C PRO A 12 17.16 -14.72 5.03
N ARG A 13 18.25 -13.95 4.94
CA ARG A 13 19.54 -14.23 5.55
C ARG A 13 20.21 -12.91 5.93
N GLU A 14 20.79 -12.88 7.13
CA GLU A 14 21.69 -11.82 7.57
C GLU A 14 22.93 -11.73 6.68
N CYS A 15 23.10 -10.61 6.00
CA CYS A 15 24.24 -10.33 5.11
C CYS A 15 25.35 -9.51 5.79
N GLY A 16 25.17 -9.11 7.05
CA GLY A 16 26.15 -8.31 7.81
C GLY A 16 26.15 -6.82 7.45
N GLU A 17 25.11 -6.33 6.76
CA GLU A 17 24.99 -4.93 6.34
C GLU A 17 25.07 -3.97 7.54
N PHE A 18 24.31 -4.26 8.60
CA PHE A 18 24.34 -3.47 9.83
C PHE A 18 25.72 -3.48 10.51
N GLU A 19 26.40 -4.62 10.53
CA GLU A 19 27.76 -4.71 11.08
C GLU A 19 28.76 -3.86 10.29
N GLN A 20 28.59 -3.74 8.97
CA GLN A 20 29.44 -2.85 8.17
C GLN A 20 29.14 -1.38 8.42
N LEU A 21 27.86 -1.00 8.59
CA LEU A 21 27.49 0.36 8.98
C LEU A 21 28.10 0.75 10.33
N LYS A 22 28.11 -0.17 11.30
CA LYS A 22 28.79 0.03 12.59
C LYS A 22 30.30 0.18 12.44
N LYS A 23 30.94 -0.70 11.66
CA LYS A 23 32.40 -0.64 11.41
C LYS A 23 32.84 0.64 10.72
N GLN A 24 32.01 1.16 9.82
CA GLN A 24 32.25 2.44 9.16
C GLN A 24 32.30 3.59 10.17
N GLY A 25 31.43 3.58 11.19
CA GLY A 25 31.50 4.45 12.37
C GLY A 25 31.09 5.92 12.13
N ASP A 26 30.81 6.31 10.90
CA ASP A 26 30.34 7.65 10.52
C ASP A 26 28.81 7.71 10.26
N VAL A 27 28.13 6.56 10.29
CA VAL A 27 26.67 6.45 10.15
C VAL A 27 26.03 6.57 11.53
N PHE A 28 25.11 7.53 11.69
CA PHE A 28 24.35 7.73 12.93
C PHE A 28 22.85 7.46 12.78
N ALA A 29 22.35 7.31 11.55
CA ALA A 29 20.96 6.98 11.30
C ALA A 29 20.75 6.29 9.94
N VAL A 30 19.79 5.37 9.87
CA VAL A 30 19.33 4.67 8.67
C VAL A 30 17.81 4.68 8.67
N TYR A 31 17.24 5.14 7.56
CA TYR A 31 15.79 5.19 7.38
C TYR A 31 15.38 4.41 6.13
N CYS A 32 14.41 3.52 6.30
CA CYS A 32 13.87 2.69 5.24
C CYS A 32 12.43 3.10 4.88
N GLY A 33 12.09 2.88 3.61
CA GLY A 33 10.69 2.84 3.15
C GLY A 33 10.26 1.39 2.95
N HIS A 34 9.54 1.11 1.86
CA HIS A 34 9.01 -0.22 1.48
C HIS A 34 7.84 -0.70 2.33
N ASP A 35 7.98 -0.66 3.65
CA ASP A 35 6.92 -1.00 4.61
C ASP A 35 6.10 0.28 4.87
N HIS A 36 4.88 0.32 4.35
CA HIS A 36 4.07 1.54 4.23
C HIS A 36 3.28 1.91 5.50
N TYR A 37 3.08 0.99 6.42
CA TYR A 37 2.45 1.25 7.72
C TYR A 37 3.47 1.68 8.79
N ASP A 38 4.74 1.31 8.61
CA ASP A 38 5.75 1.53 9.64
C ASP A 38 6.24 2.98 9.67
N SER A 39 6.29 3.53 10.87
CA SER A 39 6.83 4.86 11.17
C SER A 39 7.62 4.90 12.48
N PHE A 40 7.94 3.74 13.05
CA PHE A 40 8.73 3.66 14.27
C PHE A 40 10.19 4.09 14.05
N ILE A 41 10.86 4.44 15.16
CA ILE A 41 12.29 4.72 15.22
C ILE A 41 12.81 4.06 16.50
N GLY A 42 13.94 3.36 16.41
CA GLY A 42 14.66 2.84 17.56
C GLY A 42 16.17 2.97 17.37
N THR A 43 16.91 3.14 18.46
CA THR A 43 18.37 3.26 18.42
C THR A 43 19.00 1.92 18.77
N VAL A 44 19.93 1.45 17.93
CA VAL A 44 20.71 0.23 18.15
C VAL A 44 22.19 0.56 17.92
N ASP A 45 23.04 0.25 18.90
CA ASP A 45 24.49 0.50 18.84
C ASP A 45 24.87 1.95 18.44
N GLY A 46 24.05 2.93 18.85
CA GLY A 46 24.27 4.36 18.54
C GLY A 46 23.86 4.78 17.13
N ILE A 47 23.18 3.90 16.39
CA ILE A 47 22.57 4.20 15.08
C ILE A 47 21.06 4.19 15.23
N ASP A 48 20.41 5.27 14.80
CA ASP A 48 18.95 5.31 14.72
C ASP A 48 18.46 4.53 13.51
N LEU A 49 17.59 3.55 13.73
CA LEU A 49 16.93 2.77 12.71
C LEU A 49 15.46 3.17 12.68
N GLY A 50 14.99 3.69 11.55
CA GLY A 50 13.63 4.17 11.44
C GLY A 50 12.95 3.85 10.13
N TYR A 51 11.63 3.93 10.14
CA TYR A 51 10.79 3.77 8.98
C TYR A 51 10.08 5.07 8.59
N CYS A 52 9.87 5.22 7.29
CA CYS A 52 9.02 6.25 6.71
C CYS A 52 7.74 5.62 6.17
N PRO A 53 6.56 6.08 6.62
CA PRO A 53 5.29 5.62 6.07
C PRO A 53 5.15 5.97 4.58
N GLY A 54 4.20 5.31 3.93
CA GLY A 54 3.99 5.44 2.48
C GLY A 54 3.47 6.83 2.07
N ALA A 55 4.20 7.51 1.19
CA ALA A 55 3.82 8.82 0.64
C ALA A 55 2.96 8.74 -0.65
N GLY A 56 3.04 7.63 -1.39
CA GLY A 56 2.41 7.47 -2.71
C GLY A 56 0.99 6.89 -2.66
N TYR A 57 0.08 7.41 -3.47
CA TYR A 57 -1.34 6.99 -3.52
C TYR A 57 -1.63 5.78 -4.42
N ASN A 58 -0.63 5.24 -5.10
CA ASN A 58 -0.77 4.05 -5.94
C ASN A 58 -0.14 2.80 -5.30
N THR A 59 -0.28 2.70 -3.98
CA THR A 59 0.29 1.61 -3.15
C THR A 59 -0.69 1.23 -2.03
N TYR A 60 -0.52 0.05 -1.42
CA TYR A 60 -1.23 -0.29 -0.18
C TYR A 60 -0.76 0.58 0.99
N GLY A 61 -1.37 0.46 2.16
CA GLY A 61 -0.91 1.13 3.37
C GLY A 61 -1.87 2.19 3.88
N ILE A 62 -1.42 3.01 4.82
CA ILE A 62 -2.23 4.02 5.52
C ILE A 62 -3.11 4.88 4.59
N TYR A 63 -4.29 5.22 5.07
CA TYR A 63 -5.29 5.98 4.30
C TYR A 63 -4.84 7.40 4.00
N GLN A 64 -4.31 8.11 4.99
CA GLN A 64 -3.66 9.42 4.82
C GLN A 64 -2.17 9.20 4.59
N ARG A 65 -1.66 9.62 3.44
CA ARG A 65 -0.24 9.43 3.12
C ARG A 65 0.61 10.39 3.92
N GLU A 66 1.75 9.90 4.37
CA GLU A 66 2.64 10.63 5.25
C GLU A 66 4.04 10.72 4.64
N VAL A 67 4.75 11.76 5.04
CA VAL A 67 6.19 11.92 4.80
C VAL A 67 6.88 12.11 6.13
N ARG A 68 8.13 11.66 6.24
CA ARG A 68 8.97 11.95 7.39
C ARG A 68 9.79 13.21 7.15
N VAL A 69 9.71 14.15 8.09
CA VAL A 69 10.53 15.36 8.12
C VAL A 69 11.74 15.13 9.02
N PHE A 70 12.87 15.67 8.60
CA PHE A 70 14.11 15.70 9.37
C PHE A 70 14.57 17.15 9.52
N GLU A 71 14.74 17.57 10.76
CA GLU A 71 15.28 18.88 11.10
C GLU A 71 16.68 18.70 11.69
N PHE A 72 17.69 19.19 10.98
CA PHE A 72 19.08 19.11 11.40
C PHE A 72 19.55 20.47 11.93
N ASN A 73 20.35 20.43 12.99
CA ASN A 73 21.21 21.55 13.36
C ASN A 73 22.59 21.31 12.73
N GLU A 74 23.08 22.25 11.93
CA GLU A 74 24.38 22.14 11.26
C GLU A 74 25.56 21.95 12.24
N ASN A 75 25.41 22.44 13.47
CA ASN A 75 26.42 22.33 14.52
C ASN A 75 26.34 21.02 15.32
N ASP A 76 25.22 20.30 15.22
CA ASP A 76 24.99 19.03 15.90
C ASP A 76 23.96 18.18 15.12
N VAL A 77 24.44 17.59 14.03
CA VAL A 77 23.59 16.82 13.11
C VAL A 77 23.06 15.51 13.71
N LYS A 78 23.73 14.99 14.75
CA LYS A 78 23.34 13.74 15.41
C LYS A 78 22.13 13.93 16.33
N ASN A 79 21.94 15.13 16.86
CA ASN A 79 20.78 15.49 17.67
C ASN A 79 19.66 16.12 16.81
N TYR A 80 19.30 15.42 15.74
CA TYR A 80 18.25 15.86 14.81
C TYR A 80 16.85 15.60 15.39
N LYS A 81 15.86 16.36 14.93
CA LYS A 81 14.46 16.10 15.22
C LYS A 81 13.79 15.45 14.02
N THR A 82 12.83 14.57 14.28
CA THR A 82 12.04 13.96 13.21
C THR A 82 10.62 13.68 13.65
N TYR A 83 9.69 13.85 12.72
CA TYR A 83 8.26 13.64 12.87
C TYR A 83 7.65 13.32 11.50
N THR A 84 6.42 12.79 11.49
CA THR A 84 5.67 12.60 10.24
C THR A 84 4.68 13.74 10.03
N VAL A 85 4.40 14.03 8.77
CA VAL A 85 3.40 15.00 8.35
C VAL A 85 2.47 14.29 7.37
N SER A 86 1.17 14.32 7.66
CA SER A 86 0.16 13.70 6.80
C SER A 86 -0.32 14.65 5.72
N TYR A 87 -0.85 14.09 4.64
CA TYR A 87 -1.53 14.85 3.59
C TYR A 87 -2.66 15.72 4.15
N GLY A 88 -3.41 15.20 5.13
CA GLY A 88 -4.48 15.93 5.80
C GLY A 88 -3.97 17.19 6.50
N ASP A 89 -2.81 17.11 7.16
CA ASP A 89 -2.20 18.24 7.87
C ASP A 89 -1.77 19.37 6.93
N VAL A 90 -1.38 19.04 5.69
CA VAL A 90 -0.85 20.02 4.72
C VAL A 90 -1.92 20.55 3.79
N CYS A 91 -2.71 19.66 3.20
CA CYS A 91 -3.60 20.01 2.09
C CYS A 91 -5.04 20.27 2.54
N ASN A 92 -5.48 19.68 3.66
CA ASN A 92 -6.85 19.74 4.18
C ASN A 92 -7.94 19.67 3.08
N LYS A 93 -7.73 18.80 2.09
CA LYS A 93 -8.59 18.61 0.92
C LYS A 93 -9.02 17.15 0.82
N PRO A 94 -10.18 16.86 0.21
CA PRO A 94 -10.55 15.48 -0.06
C PRO A 94 -9.54 14.83 -1.02
N LEU A 95 -9.29 13.54 -0.79
CA LEU A 95 -8.49 12.73 -1.72
C LEU A 95 -9.15 12.71 -3.10
N ALA A 96 -8.35 12.72 -4.16
CA ALA A 96 -8.87 12.64 -5.52
C ALA A 96 -9.54 11.29 -5.82
N GLU A 97 -9.03 10.21 -5.24
CA GLU A 97 -9.54 8.84 -5.43
C GLU A 97 -9.83 8.14 -4.08
N PRO A 98 -10.78 8.65 -3.27
CA PRO A 98 -10.93 8.23 -1.87
C PRO A 98 -11.29 6.75 -1.73
N VAL A 99 -12.15 6.24 -2.62
CA VAL A 99 -12.57 4.82 -2.61
C VAL A 99 -11.38 3.90 -2.91
N LYS A 100 -10.57 4.24 -3.91
CA LYS A 100 -9.38 3.47 -4.27
C LYS A 100 -8.37 3.47 -3.13
N THR A 101 -8.10 4.63 -2.54
CA THR A 101 -7.16 4.74 -1.41
C THR A 101 -7.65 3.93 -0.21
N TYR A 102 -8.95 3.95 0.09
CA TYR A 102 -9.52 3.12 1.15
C TYR A 102 -9.38 1.62 0.89
N ILE A 103 -9.64 1.17 -0.34
CA ILE A 103 -9.45 -0.25 -0.71
C ILE A 103 -7.98 -0.65 -0.55
N PHE A 104 -7.06 0.21 -0.94
CA PHE A 104 -5.62 -0.03 -0.78
C PHE A 104 -5.18 0.01 0.68
N SER A 105 -5.86 0.75 1.56
CA SER A 105 -5.57 0.75 3.00
C SER A 105 -6.13 -0.42 3.78
N ILE A 106 -6.92 -1.29 3.14
CA ILE A 106 -7.34 -2.57 3.73
C ILE A 106 -6.67 -3.76 3.05
N ALA A 107 -5.83 -3.52 2.04
CA ALA A 107 -5.11 -4.56 1.34
C ALA A 107 -4.07 -5.19 2.27
N PRO A 108 -3.91 -6.53 2.25
CA PRO A 108 -2.89 -7.20 3.04
C PRO A 108 -1.51 -6.79 2.53
N CYS A 109 -0.60 -6.49 3.45
CA CYS A 109 0.76 -6.10 3.09
C CYS A 109 1.73 -7.29 3.01
N CYS A 110 1.46 -8.35 3.77
CA CYS A 110 2.31 -9.53 3.86
C CYS A 110 1.50 -10.83 3.84
N THR A 111 2.17 -11.95 3.52
CA THR A 111 1.52 -13.27 3.42
C THR A 111 0.83 -13.72 4.72
N PRO A 112 1.32 -13.41 5.94
CA PRO A 112 0.61 -13.75 7.18
C PRO A 112 -0.74 -13.05 7.36
N GLN A 113 -0.98 -11.89 6.74
CA GLN A 113 -2.26 -11.18 6.81
C GLN A 113 -3.31 -11.72 5.84
N LEU A 114 -2.87 -12.50 4.84
CA LEU A 114 -3.73 -13.03 3.78
C LEU A 114 -4.90 -13.89 4.30
N PRO A 115 -4.74 -14.78 5.31
CA PRO A 115 -5.84 -15.59 5.81
C PRO A 115 -7.00 -14.75 6.39
N MET A 116 -6.68 -13.73 7.19
CA MET A 116 -7.70 -12.85 7.77
C MET A 116 -8.39 -11.99 6.71
N PHE A 117 -7.65 -11.55 5.70
CA PHE A 117 -8.23 -10.89 4.54
C PHE A 117 -9.19 -11.82 3.78
N ALA A 118 -8.78 -13.07 3.54
CA ALA A 118 -9.61 -14.07 2.86
C ALA A 118 -10.90 -14.37 3.64
N VAL A 119 -10.84 -14.49 4.97
CA VAL A 119 -12.04 -14.68 5.82
C VAL A 119 -13.04 -13.54 5.62
N LYS A 120 -12.58 -12.27 5.60
CA LYS A 120 -13.44 -11.11 5.37
C LYS A 120 -14.09 -11.16 3.99
N VAL A 121 -13.33 -11.52 2.95
CA VAL A 121 -13.83 -11.66 1.58
C VAL A 121 -14.88 -12.77 1.49
N PHE A 122 -14.61 -13.94 2.05
CA PHE A 122 -15.57 -15.06 2.03
C PHE A 122 -16.84 -14.76 2.83
N ALA A 123 -16.73 -14.08 3.97
CA ALA A 123 -17.88 -13.64 4.75
C ALA A 123 -18.77 -12.67 3.94
N LEU A 124 -18.16 -11.73 3.22
CA LEU A 124 -18.89 -10.81 2.34
C LEU A 124 -19.58 -11.54 1.18
N LEU A 125 -18.88 -12.46 0.52
CA LEU A 125 -19.44 -13.27 -0.56
C LEU A 125 -20.60 -14.14 -0.07
N ALA A 126 -20.49 -14.73 1.13
CA ALA A 126 -21.58 -15.49 1.73
C ALA A 126 -22.80 -14.62 2.02
N ALA A 127 -22.62 -13.41 2.54
CA ALA A 127 -23.71 -12.46 2.77
C ALA A 127 -24.41 -12.06 1.46
N ILE A 128 -23.64 -11.80 0.39
CA ILE A 128 -24.17 -11.53 -0.95
C ILE A 128 -24.96 -12.73 -1.49
N ALA A 129 -24.45 -13.96 -1.31
CA ALA A 129 -25.15 -15.16 -1.74
C ALA A 129 -26.49 -15.32 -1.01
N VAL A 130 -26.52 -15.11 0.31
CA VAL A 130 -27.76 -15.13 1.11
C VAL A 130 -28.75 -14.07 0.61
N LEU A 131 -28.28 -12.85 0.32
CA LEU A 131 -29.12 -11.78 -0.24
C LEU A 131 -29.79 -12.24 -1.56
N PHE A 132 -29.04 -12.86 -2.47
CA PHE A 132 -29.61 -13.37 -3.73
C PHE A 132 -30.60 -14.52 -3.53
N VAL A 133 -30.37 -15.40 -2.55
CA VAL A 133 -31.35 -16.44 -2.18
C VAL A 133 -32.64 -15.82 -1.65
N LEU A 134 -32.54 -14.79 -0.82
CA LEU A 134 -33.71 -14.07 -0.29
C LEU A 134 -34.45 -13.33 -1.42
N LEU A 135 -33.72 -12.65 -2.32
CA LEU A 135 -34.31 -12.02 -3.49
C LEU A 135 -35.02 -13.05 -4.37
N ALA A 136 -34.45 -14.23 -4.59
CA ALA A 136 -35.08 -15.28 -5.39
C ALA A 136 -36.42 -15.75 -4.80
N LYS A 137 -36.61 -15.66 -3.48
CA LYS A 137 -37.90 -15.94 -2.83
C LYS A 137 -38.93 -14.84 -3.04
N VAL A 138 -38.51 -13.57 -3.18
CA VAL A 138 -39.40 -12.41 -3.33
C VAL A 138 -39.79 -12.18 -4.79
N ILE A 139 -38.80 -12.17 -5.70
CA ILE A 139 -39.00 -11.80 -7.11
C ILE A 139 -38.90 -13.00 -8.07
N GLY A 140 -38.68 -14.20 -7.56
CA GLY A 140 -38.61 -15.42 -8.36
C GLY A 140 -37.21 -15.75 -8.89
N SER A 141 -36.87 -17.04 -8.90
CA SER A 141 -35.53 -17.54 -9.24
C SER A 141 -35.09 -17.22 -10.68
N LYS A 142 -36.02 -17.27 -11.65
CA LYS A 142 -35.71 -16.99 -13.06
C LYS A 142 -35.24 -15.55 -13.27
N ILE A 143 -35.87 -14.59 -12.58
CA ILE A 143 -35.50 -13.17 -12.65
C ILE A 143 -34.11 -12.97 -12.06
N VAL A 144 -33.84 -13.55 -10.88
CA VAL A 144 -32.52 -13.47 -10.23
C VAL A 144 -31.42 -14.10 -11.09
N ILE A 145 -31.66 -15.27 -11.69
CA ILE A 145 -30.70 -15.92 -12.60
C ILE A 145 -30.41 -15.02 -13.81
N GLY A 146 -31.44 -14.40 -14.40
CA GLY A 146 -31.27 -13.45 -15.49
C GLY A 146 -30.38 -12.25 -15.11
N ILE A 147 -30.59 -11.68 -13.92
CA ILE A 147 -29.75 -10.58 -13.39
C ILE A 147 -28.30 -11.04 -13.22
N LEU A 148 -28.07 -12.21 -12.62
CA LEU A 148 -26.72 -12.73 -12.42
C LEU A 148 -25.98 -13.00 -13.74
N LEU A 149 -26.67 -13.54 -14.75
CA LEU A 149 -26.09 -13.74 -16.09
C LEU A 149 -25.76 -12.41 -16.77
N ALA A 150 -26.61 -11.40 -16.63
CA ALA A 150 -26.33 -10.06 -17.16
C ALA A 150 -25.11 -9.42 -16.47
N LEU A 151 -25.03 -9.51 -15.14
CA LEU A 151 -23.86 -9.02 -14.37
C LEU A 151 -22.58 -9.74 -14.78
N LEU A 152 -22.63 -11.06 -14.99
CA LEU A 152 -21.50 -11.85 -15.46
C LEU A 152 -21.05 -11.40 -16.86
N ALA A 153 -21.98 -11.21 -17.79
CA ALA A 153 -21.68 -10.77 -19.15
C ALA A 153 -21.00 -9.38 -19.16
N VAL A 154 -21.55 -8.43 -18.39
CA VAL A 154 -20.95 -7.09 -18.23
C VAL A 154 -19.55 -7.17 -17.63
N SER A 155 -19.36 -8.02 -16.62
CA SER A 155 -18.07 -8.22 -15.97
C SER A 155 -17.03 -8.75 -16.96
N VAL A 156 -17.36 -9.78 -17.74
CA VAL A 156 -16.46 -10.37 -18.75
C VAL A 156 -16.04 -9.32 -19.79
N ILE A 157 -16.99 -8.54 -20.31
CA ILE A 157 -16.71 -7.48 -21.29
C ILE A 157 -15.78 -6.42 -20.68
N TYR A 158 -16.08 -5.97 -19.46
CA TYR A 158 -15.29 -4.97 -18.76
C TYR A 158 -13.86 -5.45 -18.51
N PHE A 159 -13.69 -6.64 -17.91
CA PHE A 159 -12.37 -7.21 -17.63
C PHE A 159 -11.56 -7.45 -18.90
N GLY A 160 -12.18 -7.99 -19.96
CA GLY A 160 -11.53 -8.17 -21.26
C GLY A 160 -11.04 -6.85 -21.85
N GLY A 161 -11.89 -5.81 -21.86
CA GLY A 161 -11.53 -4.48 -22.31
C GLY A 161 -10.43 -3.83 -21.47
N ALA A 162 -10.51 -3.95 -20.14
CA ALA A 162 -9.50 -3.42 -19.22
C ALA A 162 -8.12 -4.08 -19.40
N ILE A 163 -8.07 -5.40 -19.64
CA ILE A 163 -6.83 -6.10 -19.95
C ILE A 163 -6.20 -5.54 -21.23
N ILE A 164 -6.98 -5.41 -22.30
CA ILE A 164 -6.50 -4.87 -23.58
C ILE A 164 -6.00 -3.42 -23.39
N TYR A 165 -6.79 -2.58 -22.72
CA TYR A 165 -6.43 -1.20 -22.42
C TYR A 165 -5.11 -1.11 -21.65
N ASN A 166 -4.92 -1.94 -20.63
CA ASN A 166 -3.70 -1.97 -19.84
C ASN A 166 -2.48 -2.40 -20.67
N ILE A 167 -2.63 -3.41 -21.53
CA ILE A 167 -1.55 -3.85 -22.43
C ILE A 167 -1.15 -2.70 -23.38
N VAL A 168 -2.11 -2.03 -24.01
CA VAL A 168 -1.85 -0.94 -24.96
C VAL A 168 -1.22 0.26 -24.26
N THR A 169 -1.79 0.69 -23.14
CA THR A 169 -1.30 1.85 -22.38
C THR A 169 0.10 1.60 -21.82
N ARG A 170 0.37 0.39 -21.31
CA ARG A 170 1.70 0.01 -20.82
C ARG A 170 2.74 0.01 -21.94
N LYS A 171 2.41 -0.48 -23.13
CA LYS A 171 3.30 -0.40 -24.30
C LYS A 171 3.65 1.05 -24.63
N LYS A 172 2.64 1.93 -24.74
CA LYS A 172 2.85 3.37 -25.00
C LYS A 172 3.72 4.04 -23.94
N LEU A 173 3.52 3.72 -22.66
CA LEU A 173 4.33 4.25 -21.57
C LEU A 173 5.80 3.79 -21.70
N ILE A 174 6.04 2.51 -21.96
CA ILE A 174 7.40 1.98 -22.14
C ILE A 174 8.08 2.62 -23.35
N GLU A 175 7.38 2.76 -24.47
CA GLU A 175 7.89 3.44 -25.67
C GLU A 175 8.25 4.89 -25.39
N ARG A 176 7.37 5.64 -24.72
CA ARG A 176 7.65 7.01 -24.29
C ARG A 176 8.89 7.09 -23.41
N TYR A 177 9.00 6.22 -22.40
CA TYR A 177 10.18 6.17 -21.52
C TYR A 177 11.48 5.83 -22.26
N ARG A 178 11.43 4.99 -23.30
CA ARG A 178 12.59 4.68 -24.14
C ARG A 178 13.01 5.89 -24.97
N ASN A 179 12.05 6.54 -25.63
CA ASN A 179 12.31 7.71 -26.47
C ASN A 179 12.82 8.92 -25.66
N GLU A 180 12.30 9.15 -24.45
CA GLU A 180 12.75 10.24 -23.57
C GLU A 180 14.15 10.01 -22.99
N ARG A 181 14.62 8.75 -22.89
CA ARG A 181 15.97 8.43 -22.39
C ARG A 181 17.05 8.34 -23.48
N GLY A 182 16.70 8.56 -24.75
CA GLY A 182 17.67 8.60 -25.85
C GLY A 182 18.34 7.27 -26.19
N ASN A 183 17.68 6.13 -25.94
CA ASN A 183 18.11 4.81 -26.43
C ASN A 183 17.54 4.50 -27.81
#